data_AF-A0A246A721-F1
#
_entry.id   AF-A0A246A721-F1
#
_cell.length_a   1.000
_cell.length_b   1.000
_cell.length_c   1.000
_cell.angle_alpha   90.00
_cell.angle_beta   90.00
_cell.angle_gamma   90.00
#
_symmetry.space_group_name_H-M   'P 1'
#
loop_
_entity.id
_entity.type
_entity.pdbx_description
1 polymer ?
#
loop_
_entity_poly.entity_id
_entity_poly.type
_entity_poly.pdbx_seq_one_letter_code
_entity_poly.pdbx_strand_id
1 'polypeptide(L)' 'MDTIEAKKNLEIYKRNLSRLESYNHLFSSHTFKTECQREVNTLRTRIENLENAFDKEAKRNKSATLR' A
#
# COMPACT_ATOMS: atom_id res chain seq x y z
N MET A 1 5.61 -11.96 10.93
CA MET A 1 5.63 -10.67 10.20
C MET A 1 6.08 -9.64 11.20
N ASP A 2 7.07 -8.81 10.88
CA ASP A 2 7.39 -7.66 11.73
C ASP A 2 6.26 -6.64 11.56
N THR A 3 5.36 -6.57 12.54
CA THR A 3 4.16 -5.74 12.47
C THR A 3 4.47 -4.25 12.57
N ILE A 4 5.61 -3.88 13.16
CA ILE A 4 6.06 -2.50 13.27
C ILE A 4 6.56 -2.02 11.90
N GLU A 5 7.50 -2.76 11.32
CA GLU A 5 8.07 -2.40 10.01
C GLU A 5 7.00 -2.47 8.91
N ALA A 6 6.07 -3.42 8.98
CA ALA A 6 4.97 -3.51 8.03
C ALA A 6 3.99 -2.33 8.11
N LYS A 7 3.67 -1.83 9.32
CA LYS A 7 2.81 -0.65 9.47
C LYS A 7 3.49 0.61 8.92
N LYS A 8 4.79 0.76 9.19
CA LYS A 8 5.60 1.84 8.62
C LYS A 8 5.62 1.79 7.09
N ASN A 9 5.82 0.61 6.51
CA ASN A 9 5.77 0.42 5.06
C ASN A 9 4.39 0.75 4.48
N LEU A 10 3.30 0.34 5.15
CA LEU A 10 1.94 0.68 4.72
C LEU A 10 1.72 2.20 4.67
N GLU A 11 2.17 2.93 5.69
CA GLU A 11 2.07 4.40 5.74
C GLU A 11 2.88 5.06 4.62
N ILE A 12 4.10 4.59 4.37
CA ILE A 12 4.96 5.06 3.28
C ILE A 12 4.28 4.83 1.92
N TYR A 13 3.74 3.63 1.68
CA TYR A 13 3.09 3.31 0.41
C TYR A 13 1.86 4.16 0.16
N LYS A 14 1.03 4.41 1.19
CA LYS A 14 -0.13 5.30 1.09
C LYS A 14 0.28 6.75 0.76
N ARG A 15 1.34 7.26 1.41
CA ARG A 15 1.90 8.59 1.09
C ARG A 15 2.43 8.68 -0.33
N ASN A 16 3.17 7.66 -0.79
CA ASN A 16 3.72 7.63 -2.14
C ASN A 16 2.61 7.56 -3.20
N LEU A 17 1.57 6.75 -2.95
CA LEU A 17 0.40 6.66 -3.83
C LEU A 17 -0.26 8.03 -4.01
N SER A 18 -0.54 8.73 -2.90
CA SER A 18 -1.13 10.08 -2.93
C SER A 18 -0.25 11.09 -3.69
N ARG A 19 1.07 11.00 -3.56
CA ARG A 19 2.03 11.85 -4.31
C ARG A 19 2.06 11.52 -5.81
N LEU A 20 1.97 10.26 -6.19
CA LEU A 20 1.96 9.87 -7.61
C LEU A 20 0.65 10.28 -8.29
N GLU A 21 -0.47 10.09 -7.60
CA GLU A 21 -1.77 10.57 -8.06
C GLU A 21 -1.78 12.11 -8.22
N SER A 22 -1.05 12.85 -7.38
CA SER A 22 -0.86 14.29 -7.56
C SER A 22 0.09 14.64 -8.71
N TYR A 23 1.18 13.90 -8.94
CA TYR A 23 2.06 14.20 -10.08
C TYR A 23 1.40 14.04 -11.45
N ASN A 24 0.34 13.25 -11.57
CA ASN A 24 -0.39 13.10 -12.83
C ASN A 24 -1.00 14.42 -13.37
N HIS A 25 -1.28 15.41 -12.51
CA HIS A 25 -1.78 16.73 -12.95
C HIS A 25 -0.67 17.73 -13.29
N LEU A 26 0.53 17.55 -12.73
CA LEU A 26 1.65 18.48 -12.92
C LEU A 26 2.46 18.20 -14.18
N PHE A 27 2.49 16.95 -14.64
CA PHE A 27 3.32 16.52 -15.75
C PHE A 27 2.48 16.03 -16.93
N SER A 28 2.75 16.57 -18.12
CA SER A 28 2.02 16.26 -19.36
C SER A 28 2.66 15.18 -20.23
N SER A 29 3.90 14.77 -19.92
CA SER A 29 4.64 13.76 -20.70
C SER A 29 3.97 12.38 -20.62
N HIS A 30 3.74 11.77 -21.78
CA HIS A 30 3.14 10.43 -21.88
C HIS A 30 3.99 9.36 -21.18
N THR A 31 5.33 9.43 -21.34
CA THR A 31 6.26 8.53 -20.66
C THR A 31 6.13 8.66 -19.15
N PHE A 32 6.13 9.89 -18.64
CA PHE A 32 5.98 10.14 -17.21
C PHE A 32 4.65 9.61 -16.66
N LYS A 33 3.54 9.86 -17.36
CA LYS A 33 2.21 9.34 -16.97
C LYS A 33 2.17 7.82 -16.96
N THR A 34 2.81 7.17 -17.93
CA THR A 34 2.89 5.72 -18.01
C THR A 34 3.68 5.13 -16.85
N GLU A 35 4.83 5.71 -16.52
CA GLU A 35 5.65 5.29 -15.38
C GLU A 35 4.92 5.52 -14.05
N CYS A 36 4.28 6.68 -13.90
CA CYS A 36 3.48 7.00 -12.73
C CYS A 36 2.34 5.98 -12.54
N GLN A 37 1.61 5.63 -13.60
CA GLN A 37 0.53 4.64 -13.53
C GLN A 37 1.03 3.24 -13.16
N ARG A 38 2.22 2.84 -13.66
CA ARG A 38 2.85 1.57 -13.29
C ARG A 38 3.21 1.51 -11.81
N GLU A 39 3.76 2.59 -11.27
CA GLU A 39 4.10 2.67 -9.85
C GLU A 39 2.85 2.72 -8.97
N VAL A 40 1.81 3.46 -9.37
CA VAL A 40 0.49 3.47 -8.72
C VAL A 40 -0.08 2.05 -8.60
N ASN A 41 -0.07 1.28 -9.70
CA ASN A 41 -0.57 -0.09 -9.69
C ASN A 41 0.27 -0.99 -8.76
N THR A 42 1.59 -0.83 -8.78
CA THR A 42 2.50 -1.58 -7.91
C THR A 42 2.23 -1.28 -6.43
N LEU A 43 2.07 -0.01 -6.08
CA LEU A 43 1.78 0.42 -4.71
C LEU A 43 0.42 -0.08 -4.23
N ARG A 44 -0.62 -0.03 -5.07
CA ARG A 44 -1.95 -0.55 -4.73
C ARG A 44 -1.90 -2.04 -4.37
N THR A 45 -1.23 -2.85 -5.17
CA THR A 45 -1.03 -4.28 -4.88
C THR A 45 -0.27 -4.52 -3.57
N ARG A 46 0.77 -3.73 -3.30
CA ARG A 46 1.55 -3.83 -2.04
C ARG A 46 0.71 -3.45 -0.81
N ILE A 47 -0.11 -2.39 -0.92
CA ILE A 47 -1.03 -1.95 0.12
C ILE A 47 -2.05 -3.05 0.41
N GLU A 48 -2.72 -3.57 -0.62
CA GLU A 48 -3.72 -4.63 -0.48
C GLU A 48 -3.14 -5.88 0.19
N ASN A 49 -1.93 -6.30 -0.21
CA ASN A 49 -1.26 -7.46 0.38
C ASN A 49 -1.00 -7.26 1.88
N LEU A 50 -0.58 -6.06 2.30
CA LEU A 50 -0.34 -5.75 3.70
C LEU A 50 -1.65 -5.68 4.50
N GLU A 51 -2.69 -5.04 3.97
CA GLU A 51 -4.01 -4.95 4.60
C GLU A 51 -4.62 -6.35 4.79
N ASN A 52 -4.56 -7.20 3.76
CA ASN A 52 -5.00 -8.59 3.84
C ASN A 52 -4.19 -9.41 4.87
N ALA A 53 -2.89 -9.16 4.99
CA ALA A 53 -2.05 -9.83 5.99
C ALA A 53 -2.45 -9.43 7.42
N PHE A 54 -2.67 -8.13 7.66
CA PHE A 54 -3.13 -7.62 8.95
C PHE A 54 -4.53 -8.15 9.31
N ASP A 55 -5.46 -8.23 8.37
CA ASP A 55 -6.79 -8.78 8.60
C ASP A 55 -6.75 -10.27 8.98
N LYS A 56 -5.89 -11.04 8.31
CA LYS A 56 -5.66 -12.45 8.65
C LYS A 56 -5.07 -12.60 10.04
N GLU A 57 -4.11 -11.76 10.41
CA GLU A 57 -3.51 -11.75 11.75
C GLU A 57 -4.54 -11.38 12.83
N ALA A 58 -5.35 -10.34 12.59
CA ALA A 58 -6.41 -9.93 13.51
C ALA A 58 -7.46 -11.03 13.73
N LYS A 59 -7.86 -11.75 12.66
CA LYS A 59 -8.78 -12.90 12.76
C LYS A 59 -8.18 -14.04 13.58
N ARG A 60 -6.89 -14.37 13.37
CA ARG A 60 -6.18 -15.39 14.15
C ARG A 60 -6.12 -15.01 15.64
N ASN A 61 -5.75 -13.77 15.95
CA ASN A 61 -5.65 -13.32 17.34
C ASN A 61 -7.00 -13.39 18.05
N LYS A 62 -8.09 -12.95 17.41
CA LYS A 62 -9.46 -13.09 17.96
C LYS A 62 -9.83 -14.55 18.26
N SER A 63 -9.51 -15.47 17.35
CA SER A 63 -9.78 -16.91 17.56
C SER A 63 -8.94 -17.53 18.67
N ALA A 64 -7.74 -17.00 18.93
CA ALA A 64 -6.87 -17.44 20.01
C ALA A 64 -7.35 -16.94 21.39
N THR A 65 -7.90 -15.73 21.46
CA THR A 65 -8.43 -15.16 22.72
C THR A 65 -9.78 -15.76 23.14
N LEU A 66 -10.52 -16.38 22.22
CA LEU A 66 -11.80 -17.05 22.49
C LEU A 66 -11.66 -18.54 22.87
N ARG A 67 -10.45 -19.09 22.90
CA ARG A 67 -10.14 -20.43 23.40
C ARG A 67 -9.66 -20.36 24.84
#